data_AF-A0A2T1CW42-F1
#
_entry.id   AF-A0A2T1CW42-F1
#
_cell.length_a   1.000
_cell.length_b   1.000
_cell.length_c   1.000
_cell.angle_alpha   90.00
_cell.angle_beta   90.00
_cell.angle_gamma   90.00
#
_symmetry.space_group_name_H-M   'P 1'
#
loop_
_entity.id
_entity.type
_entity.pdbx_description
1 polymer ?
#
loop_
_entity_poly.entity_id
_entity_poly.type
_entity_poly.pdbx_seq_one_letter_code
_entity_poly.pdbx_strand_id
1 'polypeptide(L)'
;MARGDQIYVMRPLMGMDGVYEHHGIDCGDGTVIHYSKRGDEPTIARTSYDVFSWNRPVFTKQYVTSYVPDVVVARAESRLGERQYNLMNNNCEHFATWCKVGRNESKQLTDYGLDVSRLDPFASRQWIREAEEGDPVKAMALYQQAMGNLTVTQNQLQAQYNRAQDQVLTWHRTADLALKRGREDLARAALERKVKFKREAEKIQNQLAQLIETQETLKRNTSTLKQQIR
;
A
#
# COMPACT_ATOMS: atom_id res chain seq x y z
N MET A 1 16.20 -9.92 -17.26
CA MET A 1 14.93 -10.10 -16.53
C MET A 1 13.85 -10.43 -17.56
N ALA A 2 12.72 -10.99 -17.14
CA ALA A 2 11.64 -11.39 -18.02
C ALA A 2 10.49 -10.37 -17.99
N ARG A 3 9.76 -10.26 -19.10
CA ARG A 3 8.52 -9.48 -19.19
C ARG A 3 7.58 -9.82 -18.02
N GLY A 4 7.03 -8.80 -17.38
CA GLY A 4 6.12 -8.94 -16.25
C GLY A 4 6.80 -9.28 -14.93
N ASP A 5 8.13 -9.22 -14.84
CA ASP A 5 8.84 -9.31 -13.58
C ASP A 5 8.69 -8.01 -12.77
N GLN A 6 8.55 -8.17 -11.45
CA GLN A 6 8.83 -7.08 -10.53
C GLN A 6 10.33 -7.03 -10.27
N ILE A 7 10.91 -5.92 -10.65
CA ILE A 7 12.34 -5.66 -10.52
C ILE A 7 12.57 -4.54 -9.53
N TYR A 8 13.74 -4.53 -8.89
CA TYR A 8 14.14 -3.47 -7.98
C TYR A 8 15.62 -3.15 -8.10
N VAL A 9 15.96 -1.91 -7.79
CA VAL A 9 17.34 -1.41 -7.79
C VAL A 9 17.63 -0.67 -6.49
N MET A 10 18.84 -0.86 -5.96
CA MET A 10 19.29 -0.16 -4.76
C MET A 10 19.73 1.25 -5.11
N ARG A 11 18.93 2.25 -4.75
CA ARG A 11 19.24 3.66 -4.97
C ARG A 11 19.70 4.36 -3.68
N PRO A 12 20.47 5.45 -3.79
CA PRO A 12 20.78 6.27 -2.64
C PRO A 12 19.53 6.99 -2.14
N LEU A 13 19.45 7.16 -0.83
CA LEU A 13 18.45 8.02 -0.17
C LEU A 13 19.18 8.93 0.82
N MET A 14 18.97 10.24 0.71
CA MET A 14 19.60 11.25 1.58
C MET A 14 21.13 11.08 1.75
N GLY A 15 21.83 10.81 0.64
CA GLY A 15 23.31 10.69 0.64
C GLY A 15 23.86 9.36 1.16
N MET A 16 23.01 8.41 1.57
CA MET A 16 23.44 7.05 1.91
C MET A 16 23.19 6.10 0.75
N ASP A 17 24.24 5.44 0.27
CA ASP A 17 24.17 4.44 -0.78
C ASP A 17 23.53 3.14 -0.28
N GLY A 18 22.68 2.53 -1.12
CA GLY A 18 22.24 1.15 -0.93
C GLY A 18 21.14 0.91 0.12
N VAL A 19 20.42 1.94 0.56
CA VAL A 19 19.37 1.81 1.60
C VAL A 19 17.95 1.74 1.04
N TYR A 20 17.74 2.04 -0.24
CA TYR A 20 16.40 2.20 -0.82
C TYR A 20 16.17 1.25 -2.00
N GLU A 21 15.19 0.35 -1.89
CA GLU A 21 14.69 -0.45 -3.01
C GLU A 21 13.70 0.37 -3.82
N HIS A 22 14.07 0.66 -5.07
CA HIS A 22 13.17 1.28 -6.03
C HIS A 22 12.58 0.21 -6.95
N HIS A 23 11.27 0.01 -6.89
CA HIS A 23 10.59 -1.06 -7.63
C HIS A 23 9.96 -0.58 -8.93
N GLY A 24 9.87 -1.49 -9.91
CA GLY A 24 9.20 -1.30 -11.18
C GLY A 24 8.78 -2.64 -11.80
N ILE A 25 8.00 -2.55 -12.89
CA ILE A 25 7.60 -3.70 -13.70
C ILE A 25 8.38 -3.67 -15.02
N ASP A 26 9.12 -4.74 -15.31
CA ASP A 26 9.79 -4.94 -16.59
C ASP A 26 8.76 -5.24 -17.68
N CYS A 27 8.75 -4.42 -18.74
CA CYS A 27 7.83 -4.58 -19.86
C CYS A 27 8.33 -5.59 -20.91
N GLY A 28 9.59 -6.03 -20.82
CA GLY A 28 10.22 -6.97 -21.75
C GLY A 28 10.70 -6.35 -23.06
N ASP A 29 10.54 -5.03 -23.24
CA ASP A 29 10.95 -4.28 -24.43
C ASP A 29 12.05 -3.24 -24.11
N GLY A 30 12.83 -3.49 -23.06
CA GLY A 30 13.88 -2.57 -22.59
C GLY A 30 13.34 -1.36 -21.83
N THR A 31 12.05 -1.36 -21.48
CA THR A 31 11.42 -0.32 -20.66
C THR A 31 10.86 -0.86 -19.35
N VAL A 32 10.70 0.04 -18.38
CA VAL A 32 10.19 -0.24 -17.05
C VAL A 32 9.07 0.74 -16.71
N ILE A 33 7.96 0.24 -16.19
CA ILE A 33 6.89 1.09 -15.62
C ILE A 33 7.09 1.18 -14.11
N HIS A 34 7.21 2.39 -13.59
CA HIS A 34 7.50 2.65 -12.18
C HIS A 34 7.10 4.07 -11.78
N TYR A 35 7.16 4.40 -10.49
CA TYR A 35 7.06 5.79 -10.04
C TYR A 35 8.34 6.55 -10.39
N SER A 36 8.25 7.50 -11.31
CA SER A 36 9.38 8.33 -11.75
C SER A 36 9.37 9.69 -11.07
N LYS A 37 10.56 10.17 -10.66
CA LYS A 37 10.84 11.50 -10.07
C LYS A 37 11.39 12.52 -11.08
N ARG A 38 11.25 12.29 -12.39
CA ARG A 38 11.85 13.16 -13.41
C ARG A 38 11.14 14.51 -13.63
N GLY A 39 9.95 14.71 -13.06
CA GLY A 39 9.22 15.98 -13.09
C GLY A 39 8.93 16.52 -11.68
N ASP A 40 8.24 17.66 -11.61
CA ASP A 40 7.91 18.35 -10.35
C ASP A 40 7.09 17.47 -9.38
N GLU A 41 6.28 16.56 -9.93
CA GLU A 41 5.47 15.61 -9.18
C GLU A 41 5.83 14.16 -9.56
N PRO A 42 5.90 13.24 -8.59
CA PRO A 42 6.09 11.83 -8.89
C PRO A 42 4.87 11.22 -9.58
N THR A 43 5.14 10.58 -10.71
CA THR A 43 4.10 9.98 -11.56
C THR A 43 4.48 8.57 -11.94
N ILE A 44 3.50 7.67 -12.08
CA ILE A 44 3.74 6.39 -12.74
C ILE A 44 4.07 6.66 -14.22
N ALA A 45 5.27 6.31 -14.62
CA ALA A 45 5.77 6.56 -15.97
C ALA A 45 6.49 5.34 -16.51
N ARG A 46 6.50 5.23 -17.83
CA ARG A 46 7.32 4.28 -18.56
C ARG A 46 8.65 4.95 -18.89
N THR A 47 9.76 4.36 -18.47
CA THR A 47 11.11 4.87 -18.76
C THR A 47 11.97 3.76 -19.37
N SER A 48 13.11 4.12 -19.97
CA SER A 48 14.08 3.10 -20.40
C SER A 48 14.68 2.39 -19.19
N TYR A 49 15.13 1.17 -19.40
CA TYR A 49 15.80 0.37 -18.38
C TYR A 49 16.97 1.13 -17.73
N ASP A 50 17.76 1.88 -18.50
CA ASP A 50 18.90 2.64 -17.99
C ASP A 50 18.49 3.77 -17.04
N VAL A 51 17.36 4.42 -17.35
CA VAL A 51 16.78 5.46 -16.49
C VAL A 51 16.25 4.87 -15.19
N PHE A 52 15.71 3.65 -15.23
CA PHE A 52 15.29 2.92 -14.06
C PHE A 52 16.48 2.38 -13.25
N SER A 53 17.52 1.85 -13.87
CA SER A 53 18.62 1.20 -13.16
C SER A 53 19.61 2.20 -12.57
N TRP A 54 19.72 3.42 -13.12
CA TRP A 54 20.83 4.33 -12.80
C TRP A 54 22.20 3.66 -12.96
N ASN A 55 22.33 2.75 -13.93
CA ASN A 55 23.50 1.90 -14.15
C ASN A 55 23.92 1.09 -12.91
N ARG A 56 22.99 0.81 -12.00
CA ARG A 56 23.20 -0.04 -10.81
C ARG A 56 22.65 -1.44 -11.03
N PRO A 57 23.12 -2.44 -10.25
CA PRO A 57 22.58 -3.79 -10.29
C PRO A 57 21.07 -3.81 -10.03
N VAL A 58 20.34 -4.51 -10.89
CA VAL A 58 18.89 -4.71 -10.77
C VAL A 58 18.62 -6.15 -10.37
N PHE A 59 17.70 -6.32 -9.44
CA PHE A 59 17.31 -7.59 -8.85
C PHE A 59 15.84 -7.89 -9.16
N THR A 60 15.48 -9.16 -9.20
CA THR A 60 14.10 -9.61 -9.42
C THR A 60 13.50 -10.09 -8.11
N LYS A 61 12.25 -9.69 -7.83
CA LYS A 61 11.49 -10.19 -6.68
C LYS A 61 10.75 -11.48 -7.05
N GLN A 62 10.95 -12.53 -6.24
CA GLN A 62 10.39 -13.86 -6.50
C GLN A 62 8.98 -13.99 -5.92
N TYR A 63 8.08 -14.62 -6.69
CA TYR A 63 6.68 -14.86 -6.30
C TYR A 63 6.31 -16.33 -6.51
N VAL A 64 5.65 -16.94 -5.53
CA VAL A 64 5.11 -18.31 -5.65
C VAL A 64 3.89 -18.34 -6.58
N THR A 65 3.06 -17.31 -6.53
CA THR A 65 1.88 -17.15 -7.39
C THR A 65 1.85 -15.72 -7.93
N SER A 66 1.68 -15.57 -9.25
CA SER A 66 1.52 -14.25 -9.88
C SER A 66 0.65 -14.35 -11.12
N TYR A 67 0.11 -13.22 -11.57
CA TYR A 67 -0.55 -13.13 -12.86
C TYR A 67 0.44 -13.41 -14.00
N VAL A 68 -0.09 -13.88 -15.13
CA VAL A 68 0.70 -14.06 -16.35
C VAL A 68 1.31 -12.73 -16.82
N PRO A 69 2.50 -12.73 -17.45
CA PRO A 69 3.23 -11.52 -17.83
C PRO A 69 2.40 -10.43 -18.50
N ASP A 70 1.56 -10.78 -19.47
CA ASP A 70 0.74 -9.79 -20.19
C ASP A 70 -0.29 -9.12 -19.30
N VAL A 71 -0.86 -9.85 -18.34
CA VAL A 71 -1.79 -9.26 -17.35
C VAL A 71 -1.03 -8.32 -16.41
N VAL A 72 0.19 -8.68 -15.99
CA VAL A 72 1.01 -7.80 -15.14
C VAL A 72 1.33 -6.49 -15.86
N VAL A 73 1.77 -6.58 -17.12
CA VAL A 73 2.11 -5.39 -17.94
C VAL A 73 0.87 -4.55 -18.21
N ALA A 74 -0.26 -5.16 -18.61
CA ALA A 74 -1.51 -4.43 -18.83
C ALA A 74 -2.00 -3.69 -17.57
N ARG A 75 -1.81 -4.30 -16.39
CA ARG A 75 -2.11 -3.65 -15.10
C ARG A 75 -1.17 -2.46 -14.86
N ALA A 76 0.12 -2.61 -15.10
CA ALA A 76 1.08 -1.52 -14.98
C ALA A 76 0.74 -0.34 -15.92
N GLU A 77 0.42 -0.64 -17.18
CA GLU A 77 0.02 0.34 -18.20
C GLU A 77 -1.28 1.06 -17.82
N SER A 78 -2.23 0.35 -17.18
CA SER A 78 -3.52 0.93 -16.77
C SER A 78 -3.40 2.08 -15.76
N ARG A 79 -2.24 2.24 -15.12
CA ARG A 79 -1.97 3.30 -14.14
C ARG A 79 -0.95 4.33 -14.60
N LEU A 80 -0.53 4.31 -15.87
CA LEU A 80 0.34 5.36 -16.40
C LEU A 80 -0.27 6.74 -16.19
N GLY A 81 0.55 7.69 -15.72
CA GLY A 81 0.13 9.05 -15.37
C GLY A 81 -0.52 9.18 -13.99
N GLU A 82 -0.72 8.10 -13.22
CA GLU A 82 -1.24 8.23 -11.86
C GLU A 82 -0.27 9.04 -10.99
N ARG A 83 -0.84 10.07 -10.33
CA ARG A 83 -0.14 10.92 -9.36
C ARG A 83 -0.64 10.57 -7.95
N GLN A 84 0.30 10.39 -7.01
CA GLN A 84 -0.01 10.18 -5.59
C GLN A 84 0.88 11.07 -4.73
N TYR A 85 0.29 11.69 -3.71
CA TYR A 85 0.88 12.81 -2.98
C TYR A 85 1.76 12.40 -1.77
N ASN A 86 1.84 11.14 -1.36
CA ASN A 86 2.53 10.77 -0.11
C ASN A 86 3.40 9.49 -0.24
N LEU A 87 4.69 9.61 0.12
CA LEU A 87 5.74 8.57 0.28
C LEU A 87 5.95 7.57 -0.88
N MET A 88 6.88 7.91 -1.77
CA MET A 88 7.20 7.13 -2.98
C MET A 88 7.77 5.72 -2.75
N ASN A 89 8.36 5.47 -1.58
CA ASN A 89 9.13 4.25 -1.34
C ASN A 89 8.22 3.03 -1.24
N ASN A 90 7.27 3.05 -0.30
CA ASN A 90 6.25 2.01 -0.20
C ASN A 90 5.35 1.97 -1.44
N ASN A 91 5.06 3.12 -2.05
CA ASN A 91 4.17 3.17 -3.21
C ASN A 91 4.72 2.46 -4.45
N CYS A 92 6.04 2.50 -4.70
CA CYS A 92 6.62 1.79 -5.85
C CYS A 92 6.60 0.28 -5.65
N GLU A 93 6.87 -0.20 -4.44
CA GLU A 93 6.75 -1.62 -4.10
C GLU A 93 5.30 -2.09 -4.16
N HIS A 94 4.37 -1.32 -3.58
CA HIS A 94 2.95 -1.62 -3.59
C HIS A 94 2.37 -1.63 -5.01
N PHE A 95 2.76 -0.67 -5.84
CA PHE A 95 2.37 -0.65 -7.24
C PHE A 95 2.84 -1.90 -7.97
N ALA A 96 4.13 -2.25 -7.86
CA ALA A 96 4.67 -3.42 -8.53
C ALA A 96 4.03 -4.73 -8.00
N THR A 97 3.81 -4.82 -6.69
CA THR A 97 3.12 -5.96 -6.05
C THR A 97 1.66 -6.05 -6.50
N TRP A 98 0.95 -4.92 -6.59
CA TRP A 98 -0.41 -4.87 -7.13
C TRP A 98 -0.45 -5.34 -8.59
N CYS A 99 0.53 -4.99 -9.41
CA CYS A 99 0.65 -5.49 -10.78
C CYS A 99 0.85 -7.01 -10.79
N LYS A 100 1.73 -7.55 -9.94
CA LYS A 100 2.06 -8.99 -9.88
C LYS A 100 0.94 -9.87 -9.34
N VAL A 101 0.27 -9.46 -8.26
CA VAL A 101 -0.61 -10.36 -7.47
C VAL A 101 -1.97 -9.78 -7.10
N GLY A 102 -2.30 -8.55 -7.53
CA GLY A 102 -3.67 -8.05 -7.40
C GLY A 102 -4.02 -7.34 -6.09
N ARG A 103 -3.16 -7.41 -5.07
CA ARG A 103 -3.38 -6.79 -3.76
C ARG A 103 -3.27 -5.28 -3.86
N ASN A 104 -4.32 -4.54 -3.46
CA ASN A 104 -4.51 -3.12 -3.74
C ASN A 104 -4.66 -2.33 -2.43
N GLU A 105 -3.70 -1.50 -2.08
CA GLU A 105 -3.75 -0.62 -0.89
C GLU A 105 -3.14 0.74 -1.25
N SER A 106 -3.63 1.92 -0.85
CA SER A 106 -4.94 2.39 -0.41
C SER A 106 -4.85 3.92 -0.45
N LYS A 107 -5.74 4.61 -1.16
CA LYS A 107 -5.69 6.08 -1.34
C LYS A 107 -6.56 6.85 -0.32
N GLN A 108 -6.75 6.34 0.89
CA GLN A 108 -7.83 6.80 1.79
C GLN A 108 -7.52 6.77 3.30
N LEU A 109 -6.27 6.93 3.71
CA LEU A 109 -5.95 7.08 5.15
C LEU A 109 -5.80 8.56 5.58
N THR A 110 -5.66 9.49 4.62
CA THR A 110 -5.47 10.93 4.88
C THR A 110 -6.72 11.63 5.44
N ASP A 111 -7.92 11.14 5.13
CA ASP A 111 -9.20 11.76 5.57
C ASP A 111 -9.49 11.59 7.07
N TYR A 112 -8.77 10.71 7.77
CA TYR A 112 -9.00 10.42 9.19
C TYR A 112 -8.01 11.09 10.14
N GLY A 113 -7.29 12.13 9.67
CA GLY A 113 -6.34 12.88 10.50
C GLY A 113 -5.06 12.11 10.87
N LEU A 114 -4.88 10.91 10.30
CA LEU A 114 -3.62 10.18 10.34
C LEU A 114 -2.80 10.51 9.09
N ASP A 115 -1.78 11.32 9.28
CA ASP A 115 -0.71 11.46 8.30
C ASP A 115 0.18 10.19 8.36
N VAL A 116 -0.27 9.10 7.74
CA VAL A 116 0.50 7.84 7.64
C VAL A 116 1.81 8.06 6.88
N SER A 117 1.92 9.15 6.12
CA SER A 117 3.17 9.64 5.53
C SER A 117 4.21 10.13 6.55
N ARG A 118 3.80 10.39 7.80
CA ARG A 118 4.71 10.61 8.95
C ARG A 118 5.03 9.32 9.71
N LEU A 119 4.24 8.27 9.48
CA LEU A 119 4.53 6.91 9.95
C LEU A 119 5.23 6.15 8.82
N ASP A 120 6.35 6.70 8.37
CA ASP A 120 7.20 5.98 7.45
C ASP A 120 7.88 4.83 8.22
N PRO A 121 7.74 3.56 7.79
CA PRO A 121 8.58 2.47 8.29
C PRO A 121 10.08 2.81 8.26
N PHE A 122 10.50 3.68 7.34
CA PHE A 122 11.85 4.26 7.28
C PHE A 122 12.06 5.40 8.30
N ALA A 123 11.06 6.22 8.61
CA ALA A 123 11.12 7.20 9.71
C ALA A 123 11.32 6.50 11.04
N SER A 124 10.79 5.29 11.24
CA SER A 124 11.12 4.54 12.47
C SER A 124 12.58 4.06 12.53
N ARG A 125 13.26 3.85 11.39
CA ARG A 125 14.73 3.65 11.36
C ARG A 125 15.51 4.96 11.52
N GLN A 126 14.97 6.06 11.01
CA GLN A 126 15.51 7.39 11.30
C GLN A 126 15.36 7.72 12.79
N TRP A 127 14.24 7.38 13.44
CA TRP A 127 14.05 7.49 14.88
C TRP A 127 14.96 6.54 15.65
N ILE A 128 15.30 5.37 15.09
CA ILE A 128 16.34 4.50 15.65
C ILE A 128 17.68 5.23 15.62
N ARG A 129 18.09 5.78 14.47
CA ARG A 129 19.35 6.54 14.36
C ARG A 129 19.36 7.83 15.16
N GLU A 130 18.28 8.58 15.20
CA GLU A 130 18.12 9.79 16.02
C GLU A 130 18.01 9.45 17.51
N ALA A 131 17.63 8.22 17.88
CA ALA A 131 17.75 7.72 19.25
C ALA A 131 19.16 7.22 19.56
N GLU A 132 19.90 6.71 18.57
CA GLU A 132 21.33 6.37 18.67
C GLU A 132 22.21 7.63 18.73
N GLU A 133 21.83 8.71 18.04
CA GLU A 133 22.53 10.01 17.99
C GLU A 133 21.94 11.07 18.96
N GLY A 134 20.76 10.81 19.55
CA GLY A 134 19.98 11.75 20.36
C GLY A 134 19.36 11.11 21.62
N ASP A 135 18.21 11.62 22.10
CA ASP A 135 17.56 11.18 23.35
C ASP A 135 16.58 10.00 23.11
N PRO A 136 16.91 8.76 23.51
CA PRO A 136 16.09 7.57 23.24
C PRO A 136 14.70 7.63 23.87
N VAL A 137 14.52 8.42 24.93
CA VAL A 137 13.25 8.58 25.64
C VAL A 137 12.24 9.35 24.78
N LYS A 138 12.69 10.38 24.06
CA LYS A 138 11.84 11.16 23.15
C LYS A 138 11.37 10.34 21.95
N ALA A 139 12.26 9.53 21.37
CA ALA A 139 11.92 8.63 20.27
C ALA A 139 10.87 7.58 20.72
N MET A 140 11.02 7.03 21.92
CA MET A 140 10.04 6.09 22.49
C MET A 140 8.67 6.74 22.74
N ALA A 141 8.64 8.00 23.18
CA ALA A 141 7.38 8.74 23.38
C ALA A 141 6.63 8.99 22.06
N LEU A 142 7.34 9.40 21.00
CA LEU A 142 6.75 9.56 19.67
C LEU A 142 6.19 8.24 19.12
N TYR A 143 6.88 7.13 19.36
CA TYR A 143 6.38 5.80 19.01
C TYR A 143 5.08 5.45 19.76
N GLN A 144 5.03 5.67 21.07
CA GLN A 144 3.82 5.38 21.86
C GLN A 144 2.62 6.17 21.35
N GLN A 145 2.84 7.44 21.01
CA GLN A 145 1.81 8.29 20.41
C GLN A 145 1.36 7.77 19.03
N ALA A 146 2.30 7.40 18.16
CA ALA A 146 2.01 6.80 16.86
C ALA A 146 1.16 5.52 16.96
N MET A 147 1.57 4.61 17.84
CA MET A 147 0.85 3.35 18.10
C MET A 147 -0.55 3.60 18.67
N GLY A 148 -0.70 4.59 19.55
CA GLY A 148 -2.00 5.01 20.06
C GLY A 148 -2.93 5.46 18.94
N ASN A 149 -2.46 6.34 18.06
CA ASN A 149 -3.27 6.84 16.95
C ASN A 149 -3.61 5.72 15.94
N LEU A 150 -2.66 4.83 15.63
CA LEU A 150 -2.92 3.66 14.78
C LEU A 150 -4.00 2.75 15.35
N THR A 151 -3.98 2.52 16.67
CA THR A 151 -4.99 1.71 17.36
C THR A 151 -6.38 2.35 17.27
N VAL A 152 -6.47 3.67 17.44
CA VAL A 152 -7.74 4.39 17.28
C VAL A 152 -8.27 4.26 15.85
N THR A 153 -7.43 4.44 14.84
CA THR A 153 -7.86 4.29 13.45
C THR A 153 -8.21 2.86 13.09
N GLN A 154 -7.48 1.86 13.62
CA GLN A 154 -7.84 0.46 13.48
C GLN A 154 -9.27 0.21 13.99
N ASN A 155 -9.59 0.69 15.19
CA ASN A 155 -10.93 0.54 15.77
C ASN A 155 -12.01 1.23 14.93
N GLN A 156 -11.72 2.44 14.41
CA GLN A 156 -12.66 3.17 13.55
C GLN A 156 -12.91 2.44 12.23
N LEU A 157 -11.86 1.98 11.55
CA LEU A 157 -11.97 1.22 10.30
C LEU A 157 -12.67 -0.11 10.55
N GLN A 158 -12.38 -0.80 11.65
CA GLN A 158 -13.07 -2.04 12.01
C GLN A 158 -14.57 -1.83 12.22
N ALA A 159 -14.96 -0.73 12.88
CA ALA A 159 -16.38 -0.38 13.04
C ALA A 159 -17.04 -0.05 11.68
N GLN A 160 -16.34 0.64 10.79
CA GLN A 160 -16.84 0.91 9.43
C GLN A 160 -17.00 -0.38 8.62
N TYR A 161 -16.01 -1.27 8.67
CA TYR A 161 -16.07 -2.57 8.01
C TYR A 161 -17.28 -3.38 8.48
N ASN A 162 -17.49 -3.47 9.80
CA ASN A 162 -18.63 -4.19 10.37
C ASN A 162 -19.95 -3.59 9.87
N ARG A 163 -20.09 -2.26 9.87
CA ARG A 163 -21.28 -1.58 9.33
C ARG A 163 -21.51 -1.88 7.84
N ALA A 164 -20.46 -1.89 7.03
CA ALA A 164 -20.57 -2.22 5.60
C ALA A 164 -21.01 -3.68 5.40
N GLN A 165 -20.48 -4.63 6.20
CA GLN A 165 -20.91 -6.03 6.19
C GLN A 165 -22.38 -6.18 6.62
N ASP A 166 -22.82 -5.46 7.64
CA ASP A 166 -24.22 -5.45 8.08
C ASP A 166 -25.15 -4.95 6.96
N GLN A 167 -24.71 -3.93 6.21
CA GLN A 167 -25.44 -3.45 5.04
C GLN A 167 -25.49 -4.51 3.93
N VAL A 168 -24.40 -5.22 3.65
CA VAL A 168 -24.39 -6.34 2.67
C VAL A 168 -25.43 -7.40 3.04
N LEU A 169 -25.49 -7.82 4.31
CA LEU A 169 -26.46 -8.80 4.80
C LEU A 169 -27.90 -8.26 4.76
N THR A 170 -28.09 -6.99 5.09
CA THR A 170 -29.40 -6.33 5.06
C THR A 170 -29.94 -6.28 3.65
N TRP A 171 -29.17 -5.76 2.69
CA TRP A 171 -29.60 -5.67 1.30
C TRP A 171 -29.77 -7.04 0.64
N HIS A 172 -29.03 -8.06 1.08
CA HIS A 172 -29.29 -9.43 0.66
C HIS A 172 -30.68 -9.92 1.11
N ARG A 173 -31.02 -9.76 2.40
CA ARG A 173 -32.34 -10.13 2.93
C ARG A 173 -33.47 -9.35 2.25
N THR A 174 -33.25 -8.06 1.98
CA THR A 174 -34.22 -7.23 1.25
C THR A 174 -34.45 -7.76 -0.16
N ALA A 175 -33.39 -8.15 -0.88
CA ALA A 175 -33.51 -8.74 -2.21
C ALA A 175 -34.31 -10.05 -2.16
N ASP A 176 -34.00 -10.95 -1.23
CA ASP A 176 -34.71 -12.23 -1.09
C ASP A 176 -36.19 -12.04 -0.77
N LEU A 177 -36.54 -11.08 0.10
CA LEU A 177 -37.92 -10.76 0.43
C LEU A 177 -38.67 -10.15 -0.76
N ALA A 178 -38.00 -9.30 -1.54
CA ALA A 178 -38.58 -8.71 -2.75
C ALA A 178 -38.87 -9.79 -3.81
N LEU A 179 -37.95 -10.73 -4.01
CA LEU A 179 -38.15 -11.89 -4.90
C LEU A 179 -39.32 -12.76 -4.45
N LYS A 180 -39.42 -13.08 -3.15
CA LYS A 180 -40.56 -13.85 -2.60
C LYS A 180 -41.91 -13.19 -2.83
N ARG A 181 -41.93 -11.86 -3.01
CA ARG A 181 -43.14 -11.07 -3.29
C ARG A 181 -43.33 -10.78 -4.80
N GLY A 182 -42.54 -11.41 -5.67
CA GLY A 182 -42.58 -11.19 -7.12
C GLY A 182 -42.14 -9.79 -7.57
N ARG A 183 -41.42 -9.04 -6.73
CA ARG A 183 -40.94 -7.68 -7.03
C ARG A 183 -39.47 -7.71 -7.46
N GLU A 184 -39.24 -8.18 -8.69
CA GLU A 184 -37.90 -8.35 -9.26
C GLU A 184 -37.13 -7.04 -9.43
N ASP A 185 -37.83 -5.94 -9.71
CA ASP A 185 -37.29 -4.58 -9.81
C ASP A 185 -36.63 -4.14 -8.50
N LEU A 186 -37.34 -4.33 -7.37
CA LEU A 186 -36.82 -4.02 -6.04
C LEU A 186 -35.71 -4.97 -5.62
N ALA A 187 -35.79 -6.25 -6.02
CA ALA A 187 -34.74 -7.21 -5.77
C ALA A 187 -33.43 -6.81 -6.47
N ARG A 188 -33.50 -6.39 -7.73
CA ARG A 188 -32.33 -5.92 -8.50
C ARG A 188 -31.72 -4.66 -7.87
N ALA A 189 -32.55 -3.67 -7.53
CA ALA A 189 -32.08 -2.46 -6.86
C ALA A 189 -31.42 -2.75 -5.49
N ALA A 190 -31.95 -3.72 -4.73
CA ALA A 190 -31.34 -4.16 -3.48
C ALA A 190 -29.99 -4.85 -3.70
N LEU A 191 -29.87 -5.72 -4.71
CA LEU A 191 -28.61 -6.36 -5.07
C LEU A 191 -27.54 -5.36 -5.54
N GLU A 192 -27.92 -4.32 -6.29
CA GLU A 192 -26.99 -3.25 -6.67
C GLU A 192 -26.42 -2.52 -5.44
N ARG A 193 -27.26 -2.22 -4.45
CA ARG A 193 -26.83 -1.63 -3.18
C ARG A 193 -25.91 -2.59 -2.40
N LYS A 194 -26.25 -3.87 -2.34
CA LYS A 194 -25.40 -4.91 -1.75
C LYS A 194 -24.00 -4.91 -2.37
N VAL A 195 -23.89 -4.84 -3.70
CA VAL A 195 -22.60 -4.80 -4.41
C VAL A 195 -21.80 -3.55 -4.05
N LYS A 196 -22.45 -2.38 -3.92
CA LYS A 196 -21.77 -1.15 -3.47
C LYS A 196 -21.15 -1.31 -2.09
N PHE A 197 -21.91 -1.79 -1.10
CA PHE A 197 -21.39 -2.01 0.26
C PHE A 197 -20.34 -3.12 0.32
N LYS A 198 -20.44 -4.14 -0.55
CA LYS A 198 -19.41 -5.18 -0.66
C LYS A 198 -18.07 -4.58 -1.10
N ARG A 199 -18.07 -3.74 -2.14
CA ARG A 199 -16.85 -3.04 -2.61
C ARG A 199 -16.28 -2.10 -1.55
N GLU A 200 -17.15 -1.44 -0.79
CA GLU A 200 -16.75 -0.60 0.34
C GLU A 200 -16.06 -1.44 1.44
N ALA A 201 -16.65 -2.58 1.81
CA ALA A 201 -16.05 -3.48 2.79
C ALA A 201 -14.68 -4.03 2.34
N GLU A 202 -14.55 -4.42 1.07
CA GLU A 202 -13.27 -4.85 0.48
C GLU A 202 -12.20 -3.75 0.54
N LYS A 203 -12.60 -2.49 0.33
CA LYS A 203 -11.69 -1.33 0.43
C LYS A 203 -11.20 -1.10 1.85
N ILE A 204 -12.12 -1.17 2.83
CA ILE A 204 -11.79 -1.00 4.25
C ILE A 204 -10.92 -2.17 4.74
N GLN A 205 -11.18 -3.38 4.26
CA GLN A 205 -10.37 -4.56 4.56
C GLN A 205 -8.91 -4.37 4.12
N ASN A 206 -8.68 -3.83 2.92
CA ASN A 206 -7.33 -3.49 2.46
C ASN A 206 -6.69 -2.39 3.33
N GLN A 207 -7.44 -1.37 3.75
CA GLN A 207 -6.91 -0.36 4.69
C GLN A 207 -6.49 -0.95 6.03
N LEU A 208 -7.27 -1.90 6.57
CA LEU A 208 -6.95 -2.59 7.82
C LEU A 208 -5.68 -3.44 7.69
N ALA A 209 -5.51 -4.14 6.57
CA ALA A 209 -4.31 -4.95 6.31
C ALA A 209 -3.05 -4.08 6.26
N GLN A 210 -3.08 -2.95 5.55
CA GLN A 210 -1.99 -1.97 5.52
C GLN A 210 -1.60 -1.46 6.91
N LEU A 211 -2.63 -1.17 7.72
CA LEU A 211 -2.45 -0.62 9.06
C LEU A 211 -1.80 -1.64 9.99
N ILE A 212 -2.21 -2.91 9.91
CA ILE A 212 -1.62 -4.00 10.69
C ILE A 212 -0.14 -4.21 10.30
N GLU A 213 0.20 -4.20 9.02
CA GLU A 213 1.59 -4.33 8.56
C GLU A 213 2.48 -3.17 9.07
N THR A 214 1.94 -1.96 9.04
CA THR A 214 2.61 -0.77 9.59
C THR A 214 2.85 -0.94 11.09
N GLN A 215 1.84 -1.39 11.82
CA GLN A 215 1.93 -1.63 13.26
C GLN A 215 2.99 -2.69 13.60
N GLU A 216 3.05 -3.81 12.88
CA GLU A 216 4.05 -4.85 13.08
C GLU A 216 5.47 -4.38 12.76
N THR A 217 5.62 -3.50 11.76
CA THR A 217 6.92 -2.91 11.44
C THR A 217 7.40 -1.95 12.53
N LEU A 218 6.51 -1.10 13.04
CA LEU A 218 6.83 -0.20 14.15
C LEU A 218 7.17 -0.97 15.43
N LYS A 219 6.46 -2.05 15.75
CA LYS A 219 6.76 -2.94 16.89
C LYS A 219 8.14 -3.59 16.78
N ARG A 220 8.48 -4.11 15.59
CA ARG A 220 9.80 -4.73 15.35
C ARG A 220 10.93 -3.71 15.56
N ASN A 221 10.79 -2.52 14.98
CA ASN A 221 11.81 -1.48 15.07
C ASN A 221 11.99 -0.97 16.51
N THR A 222 10.92 -0.87 17.30
CA THR A 222 11.04 -0.49 18.72
C THR A 222 11.54 -1.58 19.64
N SER A 223 11.33 -2.85 19.31
CA SER A 223 11.98 -3.95 20.04
C SER A 223 13.49 -3.85 19.94
N THR A 224 14.02 -3.50 18.76
CA THR A 224 15.45 -3.26 18.55
C THR A 224 15.94 -2.08 19.40
N LEU A 225 15.22 -0.96 19.44
CA LEU A 225 15.56 0.19 20.30
C LEU A 225 15.62 -0.17 21.78
N LYS A 226 14.62 -0.92 22.28
CA LYS A 226 14.58 -1.33 23.68
C LYS A 226 15.75 -2.23 24.07
N GLN A 227 16.30 -2.99 23.13
CA GLN A 227 17.49 -3.82 23.36
C GLN A 227 18.77 -2.99 23.42
N GLN A 228 18.84 -1.86 22.73
CA GLN A 228 20.01 -0.95 22.72
C GLN A 228 20.05 0.00 23.94
N ILE A 229 18.90 0.26 24.58
CA ILE A 229 18.77 1.13 25.76
C ILE A 229 19.09 0.38 27.08
N ARG A 230 19.24 -0.96 27.04
CA ARG A 230 19.60 -1.81 28.20
C ARG A 230 21.10 -2.03 28.29
#